data_AF-A0A601ERU1-F1
#
_entry.id   AF-A0A601ERU1-F1
#
_cell.length_a   1.000
_cell.length_b   1.000
_cell.length_c   1.000
_cell.angle_alpha   90.00
_cell.angle_beta   90.00
_cell.angle_gamma   90.00
#
_symmetry.space_group_name_H-M   'P 1'
#
loop_
_entity.id
_entity.type
_entity.pdbx_description
1 polymer ?
#
loop_
_entity_poly.entity_id
_entity_poly.type
_entity_poly.pdbx_seq_one_letter_code
_entity_poly.pdbx_strand_id
1 'polypeptide(L)' 'MPITNASPESILKYLYAAGTGTKEAMKSATSPRGILEWL' A
#
# COMPACT_ATOMS: atom_id res chain seq x y z
N MET A 1 3.30 10.63 9.59
CA MET A 1 4.23 11.17 8.58
C MET A 1 3.60 10.95 7.22
N PRO A 2 3.40 11.96 6.37
CA PRO A 2 2.98 11.71 4.99
C PRO A 2 4.08 10.88 4.30
N ILE A 3 3.68 9.88 3.51
CA ILE A 3 4.61 9.06 2.72
C ILE A 3 5.05 9.94 1.55
N THR A 4 6.22 10.56 1.66
CA THR A 4 6.73 11.53 0.67
C THR A 4 7.70 10.90 -0.34
N ASN A 5 8.08 9.63 -0.17
CA ASN A 5 9.11 8.97 -0.97
C ASN A 5 8.70 7.54 -1.39
N ALA A 6 7.43 7.36 -1.74
CA ALA A 6 6.95 6.06 -2.21
C ALA A 6 7.59 5.71 -3.56
N SER A 7 8.23 4.54 -3.66
CA SER A 7 8.72 4.05 -4.94
C SER A 7 7.54 3.73 -5.89
N PRO A 8 7.75 3.75 -7.21
CA PRO A 8 6.72 3.38 -8.19
C PRO A 8 6.08 2.01 -7.91
N GLU A 9 6.85 1.05 -7.39
CA GLU A 9 6.39 -0.29 -7.03
C GLU A 9 5.41 -0.27 -5.86
N SER A 10 5.67 0.55 -4.83
CA SER A 10 4.79 0.68 -3.67
C SER A 10 3.49 1.40 -4.04
N ILE A 11 3.56 2.39 -4.94
CA ILE A 11 2.37 3.02 -5.53
C ILE A 11 1.55 1.99 -6.32
N LEU A 12 2.20 1.17 -7.16
CA LEU A 12 1.54 0.15 -7.96
C LEU A 12 0.84 -0.90 -7.07
N LYS A 13 1.50 -1.36 -6.01
CA LYS A 13 0.90 -2.28 -5.01
C LYS A 13 -0.32 -1.69 -4.35
N TYR A 14 -0.27 -0.41 -3.96
CA TYR A 14 -1.43 0.26 -3.38
C TYR A 14 -2.59 0.38 -4.37
N LEU A 15 -2.32 0.84 -5.59
CA LEU A 15 -3.33 0.96 -6.64
C LEU A 15 -3.93 -0.39 -7.00
N TYR A 16 -3.11 -1.44 -7.03
CA TYR A 16 -3.59 -2.81 -7.23
C TYR A 16 -4.50 -3.24 -6.08
N ALA A 17 -4.07 -3.06 -4.83
CA ALA A 17 -4.88 -3.38 -3.66
C ALA A 17 -6.21 -2.59 -3.62
N ALA A 18 -6.17 -1.31 -3.96
CA ALA A 18 -7.35 -0.45 -4.04
C ALA A 18 -8.28 -0.86 -5.21
N GLY A 19 -7.72 -1.20 -6.37
CA GLY A 19 -8.46 -1.66 -7.55
C GLY A 19 -9.06 -3.05 -7.39
N THR A 20 -8.40 -3.93 -6.62
CA THR A 20 -8.94 -5.27 -6.31
C THR A 20 -10.17 -5.16 -5.39
N GLY A 21 -10.26 -4.10 -4.57
CA GLY A 21 -11.46 -3.75 -3.78
C GLY A 21 -11.81 -4.72 -2.66
N THR A 22 -10.97 -5.73 -2.39
CA THR A 22 -11.21 -6.70 -1.31
C THR A 22 -10.74 -6.15 0.04
N LYS A 23 -11.48 -6.47 1.09
CA LYS A 23 -11.21 -6.01 2.46
C LYS A 23 -9.82 -6.45 2.93
N GLU A 24 -9.41 -7.64 2.52
CA GLU A 24 -8.14 -8.28 2.84
C GLU A 24 -6.96 -7.57 2.18
N ALA A 25 -7.09 -7.19 0.90
CA ALA A 25 -6.06 -6.47 0.17
C ALA A 25 -5.84 -5.07 0.75
N MET A 26 -6.93 -4.34 1.06
CA MET A 26 -6.82 -3.03 1.71
C MET A 26 -6.23 -3.14 3.11
N LYS A 27 -6.61 -4.15 3.90
CA LYS A 27 -6.09 -4.37 5.26
C LYS A 27 -4.61 -4.75 5.26
N SER A 28 -4.15 -5.50 4.25
CA SER A 28 -2.74 -5.81 4.05
C SER A 28 -1.93 -4.55 3.70
N ALA A 29 -2.39 -3.79 2.70
CA ALA A 29 -1.71 -2.58 2.23
C ALA A 29 -1.63 -1.46 3.30
N THR A 30 -2.64 -1.38 4.18
CA THR A 30 -2.70 -0.38 5.27
C THR A 30 -2.19 -0.88 6.61
N SER A 31 -1.72 -2.13 6.70
CA SER A 31 -1.12 -2.68 7.93
C SER A 31 0.23 -2.01 8.22
N PRO A 32 0.73 -2.03 9.47
CA PRO A 32 2.05 -1.49 9.78
C PRO A 32 3.18 -2.12 8.95
N ARG A 33 3.07 -3.43 8.71
CA ARG A 33 4.00 -4.17 7.85
C ARG A 33 3.84 -3.77 6.39
N GLY A 34 2.60 -3.60 5.94
CA GLY A 34 2.24 -3.03 4.65
C GLY A 34 2.93 -1.68 4.47
N ILE A 35 2.67 -0.70 5.34
CA ILE A 35 3.23 0.66 5.30
C ILE A 35 4.76 0.67 5.34
N LEU A 36 5.40 -0.26 6.06
CA LEU A 36 6.87 -0.40 6.06
C LEU A 36 7.44 -0.82 4.70
N GLU A 37 6.67 -1.50 3.83
CA GLU A 37 7.07 -1.76 2.44
C GLU A 37 6.96 -0.52 1.53
N TRP A 38 6.54 0.63 2.06
CA TRP A 38 6.35 1.89 1.31
C TRP A 38 7.43 2.92 1.64
N LEU A 39 8.24 2.67 2.68
CA LEU A 39 9.37 3.48 3.13
C LEU A 39 10.67 2.92 2.56
#